data_AF-H1ZY37-F1
#
_entry.id   AF-H1ZY37-F1
#
_cell.length_a   1.000
_cell.length_b   1.000
_cell.length_c   1.000
_cell.angle_alpha   90.00
_cell.angle_beta   90.00
_cell.angle_gamma   90.00
#
_symmetry.space_group_name_H-M   'P 1'
#
loop_
_entity.id
_entity.type
_entity.pdbx_description
1 polymer ?
#
loop_
_entity_poly.entity_id
_entity_poly.type
_entity_poly.pdbx_seq_one_letter_code
_entity_poly.pdbx_strand_id
1 'polypeptide(L)'
;LESQTIKHMIEDDCADSGIPLPNVTSKILAKVIEYCKKHVEAASSEEKPNDEDLKAWDADFVKVDQATLFDLILAANYLNIKSLLDLTCQTVADM
;
A
#
# COMPACT_ATOMS: atom_id res chain seq x y z
N LEU A 1 0.09 -5.78 -9.87
CA LEU A 1 -0.68 -6.18 -8.67
C LEU A 1 0.24 -5.96 -7.49
N GLU A 2 -0.06 -4.96 -6.66
CA GLU A 2 0.86 -4.48 -5.62
C GLU A 2 1.00 -5.47 -4.44
N SER A 3 -0.10 -6.11 -4.02
CA SER A 3 -0.10 -7.12 -2.95
C SER A 3 0.21 -8.50 -3.49
N GLN A 4 1.32 -9.09 -3.05
CA GLN A 4 1.66 -10.48 -3.41
C GLN A 4 0.73 -11.49 -2.71
N THR A 5 0.28 -11.20 -1.48
CA THR A 5 -0.68 -12.05 -0.76
C THR A 5 -1.99 -12.19 -1.54
N ILE A 6 -2.56 -11.07 -2.01
CA ILE A 6 -3.80 -11.08 -2.80
C ILE A 6 -3.57 -11.74 -4.16
N LYS A 7 -2.43 -11.49 -4.81
CA LYS A 7 -2.07 -12.12 -6.07
C LYS A 7 -2.12 -13.64 -5.98
N HIS A 8 -1.47 -14.24 -4.98
CA HIS A 8 -1.46 -15.70 -4.82
C HIS A 8 -2.86 -16.26 -4.55
N MET A 9 -3.70 -15.55 -3.77
CA MET A 9 -5.08 -15.98 -3.52
C MET A 9 -5.94 -16.00 -4.80
N ILE A 10 -5.68 -15.10 -5.75
CA ILE A 10 -6.35 -15.09 -7.05
C ILE A 10 -5.81 -16.21 -7.94
N GLU A 11 -4.48 -16.42 -7.97
CA GLU A 11 -3.84 -17.47 -8.76
C GLU A 11 -4.25 -18.89 -8.30
N ASP A 12 -4.53 -19.05 -7.00
CA ASP A 12 -5.02 -20.30 -6.40
C ASP A 12 -6.55 -20.49 -6.50
N ASP A 13 -7.25 -19.67 -7.30
CA ASP A 13 -8.71 -19.72 -7.53
C ASP A 13 -9.55 -19.61 -6.23
N CYS A 14 -9.01 -18.93 -5.21
CA CYS A 14 -9.62 -18.77 -3.88
C CYS A 14 -10.29 -17.41 -3.68
N ALA A 15 -10.51 -16.64 -4.76
CA ALA A 15 -10.99 -15.26 -4.69
C ALA A 15 -12.47 -15.07 -5.07
N ASP A 16 -13.16 -16.11 -5.53
CA ASP A 16 -14.54 -16.02 -6.07
C ASP A 16 -15.59 -15.49 -5.08
N SER A 17 -15.40 -15.75 -3.78
CA SER A 17 -16.31 -15.28 -2.72
C SER A 17 -15.78 -14.07 -1.95
N GLY A 18 -14.70 -13.45 -2.47
CA GLY A 18 -13.95 -12.39 -1.80
C GLY A 18 -12.83 -12.93 -0.91
N ILE A 19 -11.79 -12.12 -0.73
CA ILE A 19 -10.60 -12.49 0.04
C ILE A 19 -10.76 -11.96 1.48
N PRO A 20 -10.77 -12.82 2.50
CA PRO A 20 -10.88 -12.38 3.88
C PRO A 20 -9.57 -11.73 4.36
N LEU A 21 -9.64 -10.52 4.91
CA LEU A 21 -8.51 -9.76 5.46
C LEU A 21 -8.73 -9.41 6.94
N PRO A 22 -8.71 -10.39 7.86
CA PRO A 22 -9.06 -10.17 9.27
C PRO A 22 -8.08 -9.27 10.03
N ASN A 23 -6.84 -9.15 9.55
CA ASN A 23 -5.77 -8.39 10.21
C ASN A 23 -5.68 -6.93 9.75
N VAL A 24 -6.62 -6.46 8.93
CA VAL A 24 -6.63 -5.09 8.41
C VAL A 24 -8.01 -4.49 8.64
N THR A 25 -8.06 -3.36 9.36
CA THR A 25 -9.33 -2.64 9.54
C THR A 25 -9.77 -1.99 8.24
N SER A 26 -11.07 -1.74 8.08
CA SER A 26 -11.60 -1.08 6.87
C SER A 26 -10.98 0.30 6.61
N LYS A 27 -10.68 1.07 7.68
CA LYS A 27 -10.00 2.38 7.57
C LYS A 27 -8.61 2.24 6.96
N ILE A 28 -7.84 1.26 7.43
CA ILE A 28 -6.46 1.04 6.97
C ILE A 28 -6.46 0.43 5.57
N LEU A 29 -7.36 -0.51 5.30
CA LEU A 29 -7.52 -1.09 3.96
C LEU A 29 -7.85 -0.01 2.92
N ALA A 30 -8.70 0.96 3.25
CA ALA A 30 -9.00 2.07 2.34
C ALA A 30 -7.74 2.87 1.96
N LYS A 31 -6.86 3.17 2.93
CA LYS A 31 -5.57 3.83 2.68
C LYS A 31 -4.61 2.96 1.87
N VAL A 32 -4.55 1.65 2.13
CA VAL A 32 -3.74 0.73 1.33
C VAL A 32 -4.22 0.72 -0.12
N ILE A 33 -5.54 0.70 -0.36
CA ILE A 33 -6.10 0.75 -1.71
C ILE A 33 -5.78 2.07 -2.40
N GLU A 34 -5.87 3.20 -1.69
CA GLU A 34 -5.48 4.52 -2.18
C GLU A 34 -4.02 4.53 -2.65
N TYR A 35 -3.11 4.04 -1.81
CA TYR A 35 -1.69 3.90 -2.13
C TYR A 35 -1.45 3.07 -3.40
N CYS A 36 -2.04 1.87 -3.44
CA CYS A 36 -1.88 0.95 -4.58
C CYS A 36 -2.39 1.57 -5.89
N LYS A 37 -3.55 2.25 -5.85
CA LYS A 37 -4.10 2.91 -7.04
C LYS A 37 -3.15 3.98 -7.57
N LYS A 38 -2.67 4.87 -6.70
CA LYS A 38 -1.75 5.94 -7.08
C LYS A 38 -0.47 5.40 -7.72
N HIS A 39 0.09 4.32 -7.19
CA HIS A 39 1.32 3.71 -7.70
C HIS A 39 1.12 2.97 -9.02
N VAL A 40 -0.02 2.29 -9.19
CA VAL A 40 -0.37 1.64 -10.46
C VAL A 40 -0.61 2.67 -11.56
N GLU A 41 -1.29 3.78 -11.25
CA GLU A 41 -1.52 4.88 -12.20
C GLU A 41 -0.20 5.54 -12.61
N ALA A 42 0.69 5.81 -11.64
CA ALA A 42 2.01 6.38 -11.92
C ALA A 42 2.87 5.45 -12.80
N ALA A 43 2.82 4.13 -12.57
CA ALA A 43 3.56 3.15 -13.35
C ALA A 43 2.99 2.93 -14.76
N SER A 44 1.71 3.23 -14.99
CA SER A 44 1.02 3.00 -16.27
C SER A 44 1.02 4.21 -17.19
N SER A 45 1.54 5.36 -16.74
CA SER A 45 1.59 6.57 -17.54
C SER A 45 2.66 6.45 -18.65
N GLU A 46 2.28 6.69 -19.91
CA GLU A 46 3.21 6.70 -21.06
C GLU A 46 4.12 7.94 -21.08
N GLU A 47 3.72 9.00 -20.37
CA GLU A 47 4.56 10.16 -20.10
C GLU A 47 5.62 9.80 -19.06
N LYS A 48 6.85 10.30 -19.19
CA LYS A 48 7.95 10.03 -18.25
C LYS A 48 7.42 10.11 -16.82
N PRO A 49 7.64 9.09 -15.97
CA PRO A 49 7.12 9.08 -14.62
C PRO A 49 7.61 10.34 -13.92
N ASN A 50 6.67 11.17 -13.45
CA ASN A 50 7.03 12.36 -12.70
C ASN A 50 7.36 11.93 -11.28
N ASP A 51 8.54 11.33 -11.13
CA ASP A 51 9.03 10.73 -9.88
C ASP A 51 9.00 11.73 -8.71
N GLU A 52 9.14 13.03 -8.98
CA GLU A 52 9.04 14.08 -7.97
C GLU A 52 7.61 14.25 -7.44
N ASP A 53 6.60 14.21 -8.31
CA ASP A 53 5.19 14.29 -7.90
C ASP A 53 4.79 13.06 -7.08
N LEU A 54 5.26 11.87 -7.47
CA LEU A 54 4.97 10.65 -6.72
C LEU A 54 5.62 10.68 -5.33
N LYS A 55 6.88 11.12 -5.23
CA LYS A 55 7.56 11.30 -3.93
C LYS A 55 6.88 12.34 -3.05
N ALA A 56 6.43 13.45 -3.62
CA ALA A 56 5.68 14.47 -2.88
C ALA A 56 4.37 13.90 -2.34
N TRP A 57 3.65 13.14 -3.17
CA TRP A 57 2.43 12.45 -2.76
C TRP A 57 2.69 11.42 -1.67
N ASP A 58 3.75 10.61 -1.77
CA ASP A 58 4.14 9.64 -0.75
C ASP A 58 4.44 10.31 0.59
N ALA A 59 5.17 11.42 0.56
CA ALA A 59 5.47 12.21 1.74
C ALA A 59 4.21 12.78 2.39
N ASP A 60 3.19 13.16 1.61
CA ASP A 60 1.90 13.60 2.13
C ASP A 60 1.03 12.44 2.62
N PHE A 61 1.06 11.29 1.95
CA PHE A 61 0.29 10.10 2.30
C PHE A 61 0.62 9.58 3.70
N VAL A 62 1.89 9.62 4.10
CA VAL A 62 2.37 9.19 5.42
C VAL A 62 2.24 10.25 6.52
N LYS A 63 1.74 11.45 6.22
CA LYS A 63 1.40 12.49 7.23
C LYS A 63 0.11 12.13 7.96
N VAL A 64 0.17 11.05 8.72
CA VAL A 64 -0.90 10.54 9.57
C VAL A 64 -0.43 10.47 11.02
N ASP A 65 -1.35 10.21 11.95
CA ASP A 65 -0.98 9.95 13.33
C ASP A 65 -0.17 8.64 13.46
N GLN A 66 0.66 8.54 14.51
CA GLN A 66 1.55 7.39 14.71
C GLN A 66 0.79 6.06 14.74
N ALA A 67 -0.40 6.00 15.34
CA ALA A 67 -1.16 4.76 15.40
C ALA A 67 -1.58 4.30 13.99
N THR A 68 -2.09 5.22 13.17
CA THR A 68 -2.38 4.95 11.76
C THR A 68 -1.12 4.54 10.98
N LEU A 69 0.05 5.15 11.25
CA LEU A 69 1.30 4.78 10.60
C LEU A 69 1.74 3.36 10.95
N PHE A 70 1.67 2.96 12.23
CA PHE A 70 1.97 1.60 12.66
C PHE A 70 0.99 0.58 12.07
N ASP A 71 -0.30 0.91 12.02
CA ASP A 71 -1.29 0.05 11.38
C ASP A 71 -1.00 -0.12 9.87
N LEU A 72 -0.54 0.93 9.19
CA LEU A 72 -0.10 0.84 7.78
C LEU A 72 1.12 -0.07 7.61
N ILE A 73 2.10 -0.02 8.52
CA ILE A 73 3.26 -0.93 8.52
C ILE A 73 2.79 -2.38 8.64
N LEU A 74 1.91 -2.67 9.61
CA LEU A 74 1.38 -4.01 9.83
C LEU A 74 0.57 -4.51 8.64
N ALA A 75 -0.28 -3.66 8.06
CA ALA A 75 -1.07 -4.00 6.88
C ALA A 75 -0.20 -4.23 5.65
N ALA A 76 0.82 -3.39 5.41
CA ALA A 76 1.75 -3.54 4.30
C ALA A 76 2.56 -4.83 4.40
N ASN A 77 3.01 -5.19 5.60
CA ASN A 77 3.68 -6.46 5.86
C ASN A 77 2.74 -7.65 5.64
N TYR A 78 1.51 -7.60 6.17
CA TYR A 78 0.51 -8.68 6.02
C TYR A 78 0.10 -8.91 4.56
N LEU A 79 -0.13 -7.83 3.81
CA LEU A 79 -0.51 -7.87 2.40
C LEU A 79 0.69 -8.06 1.46
N ASN A 80 1.92 -8.06 2.00
CA ASN A 80 3.16 -8.16 1.25
C ASN A 80 3.24 -7.11 0.12
N ILE A 81 3.13 -5.83 0.53
CA ILE A 81 3.27 -4.66 -0.34
C ILE A 81 4.58 -3.97 0.02
N LYS A 82 5.66 -4.37 -0.66
CA LYS A 82 7.02 -3.95 -0.30
C LYS A 82 7.22 -2.43 -0.33
N SER A 83 6.72 -1.76 -1.37
CA SER A 83 6.86 -0.30 -1.55
C SER A 83 6.25 0.48 -0.38
N LEU A 84 5.03 0.13 0.03
CA LEU A 84 4.36 0.74 1.17
C LEU A 84 5.08 0.43 2.50
N LEU A 85 5.57 -0.81 2.67
CA LEU A 85 6.31 -1.19 3.87
C LEU A 85 7.61 -0.39 3.98
N ASP A 86 8.37 -0.28 2.90
CA ASP A 86 9.62 0.49 2.86
C ASP A 86 9.35 1.96 3.18
N LEU A 87 8.36 2.58 2.54
CA LEU A 87 7.98 3.99 2.75
C LEU A 87 7.63 4.26 4.21
N THR A 88 6.77 3.44 4.80
CA THR A 88 6.30 3.63 6.18
C THR A 88 7.40 3.35 7.21
N CYS A 89 8.25 2.33 6.99
CA CYS A 89 9.42 2.08 7.82
C CYS A 89 10.43 3.23 7.76
N GLN A 90 10.71 3.75 6.55
CA GLN A 90 11.60 4.88 6.37
C GLN A 90 11.07 6.13 7.08
N THR A 91 9.76 6.38 6.96
CA THR A 91 9.11 7.50 7.66
C THR A 91 9.30 7.41 9.18
N VAL A 92 9.20 6.21 9.77
CA VAL A 92 9.47 6.01 11.21
C VAL A 92 10.95 6.20 11.55
N ALA A 93 11.87 5.77 10.68
CA ALA A 93 13.31 5.92 10.90
C ALA A 93 13.77 7.39 10.84
N ASP A 94 13.06 8.23 10.09
CA ASP A 94 13.35 9.66 9.93
C ASP A 94 12.69 10.56 11.01
N MET A 95 11.91 9.98 11.94
CA MET A 95 11.27 10.69 13.07
C MET A 95 12.19 10.92 14.27
#